data_AF-A0A4S9Z8A2-F1
#
_entry.id   AF-A0A4S9Z8A2-F1
#
_cell.length_a   1.000
_cell.length_b   1.000
_cell.length_c   1.000
_cell.angle_alpha   90.00
_cell.angle_beta   90.00
_cell.angle_gamma   90.00
#
_symmetry.space_group_name_H-M   'P 1'
#
loop_
_entity.id
_entity.type
_entity.pdbx_description
1 polymer ?
#
loop_
_entity_poly.entity_id
_entity_poly.type
_entity_poly.pdbx_seq_one_letter_code
_entity_poly.pdbx_strand_id
1 'polypeptide(L)'
;MTSLEALLAYVGRRIHVIPHLKQLGCKIETDYFDVWFCTVELEVDLVFLLPRQIKRLWMLHEKYSVTSDKLYIEMTYSEPAELIASLACTSRTIRSSTLTHLFCTNHWLHKFDISTAKISLSNRSASTQAMNDMVSSAGAQIDEYRVSKMRDLRRNCTPAESILLESVLNDEVAPFWDQRCVPRLLRFHTTLIDTAAELWVAMEEQYNVHHLFDLAESWLDVN
;
A
#
# COMPACT_ATOMS: atom_id res chain seq x y z
N MET A 1 33.41 -9.75 -1.91
CA MET A 1 31.97 -9.46 -2.05
C MET A 1 31.21 -10.50 -1.27
N THR A 2 30.49 -10.08 -0.24
CA THR A 2 29.67 -10.98 0.59
C THR A 2 28.45 -11.46 -0.20
N SER A 3 27.93 -12.65 0.10
CA SER A 3 26.80 -13.27 -0.62
C SER A 3 25.57 -12.37 -0.72
N LEU A 4 25.39 -11.46 0.23
CA LEU A 4 24.30 -10.49 0.29
C LEU A 4 24.40 -9.39 -0.78
N GLU A 5 25.58 -8.84 -1.05
CA GLU A 5 25.77 -7.79 -2.06
C GLU A 5 25.48 -8.34 -3.47
N ALA A 6 25.95 -9.56 -3.74
CA ALA A 6 25.70 -10.25 -5.01
C ALA A 6 24.21 -10.61 -5.16
N LEU A 7 23.54 -11.01 -4.07
CA LEU A 7 22.11 -11.28 -4.05
C LEU A 7 21.29 -10.00 -4.32
N LEU A 8 21.62 -8.90 -3.65
CA LEU A 8 20.94 -7.61 -3.85
C LEU A 8 21.09 -7.12 -5.30
N ALA A 9 22.28 -7.27 -5.89
CA ALA A 9 22.53 -6.92 -7.29
C ALA A 9 21.77 -7.84 -8.29
N TYR A 10 21.66 -9.14 -8.00
CA TYR A 10 20.91 -10.09 -8.83
C TYR A 10 19.39 -9.86 -8.76
N VAL A 11 18.88 -9.62 -7.55
CA VAL A 11 17.45 -9.47 -7.28
C VAL A 11 16.93 -8.13 -7.79
N GLY A 12 17.65 -7.02 -7.58
CA GLY A 12 17.27 -5.69 -8.06
C GLY A 12 17.15 -5.57 -9.59
N ARG A 13 17.71 -6.52 -10.35
CA ARG A 13 17.59 -6.57 -11.82
C ARG A 13 16.35 -7.31 -12.34
N ARG A 14 15.67 -8.13 -11.53
CA ARG A 14 14.65 -9.09 -12.03
C ARG A 14 13.34 -9.13 -11.27
N ILE A 15 13.33 -8.66 -10.04
CA ILE A 15 12.15 -8.59 -9.20
C ILE A 15 12.10 -7.12 -8.79
N HIS A 16 10.97 -6.44 -8.94
CA HIS A 16 10.78 -5.08 -8.44
C HIS A 16 10.93 -5.08 -6.91
N VAL A 17 12.17 -5.19 -6.44
CA VAL A 17 12.57 -5.28 -5.04
C VAL A 17 13.17 -3.94 -4.74
N ILE A 18 12.58 -3.24 -3.77
CA ILE A 18 13.18 -2.03 -3.24
C ILE A 18 14.27 -2.49 -2.27
N PRO A 19 15.57 -2.39 -2.62
CA PRO A 19 16.61 -2.74 -1.68
C PRO A 19 16.57 -1.72 -0.53
N HIS A 20 16.11 -2.14 0.64
CA HIS A 20 16.35 -1.40 1.87
C HIS A 20 17.65 -1.95 2.47
N LEU A 21 18.52 -1.08 2.99
CA LEU A 21 19.89 -1.42 3.46
C LEU A 21 20.03 -2.66 4.37
N LYS A 22 18.93 -3.18 4.94
CA LYS A 22 18.91 -4.34 5.86
C LYS A 22 17.77 -5.34 5.59
N GLN A 23 16.93 -5.12 4.59
CA GLN A 23 15.74 -5.94 4.32
C GLN A 23 15.56 -6.18 2.82
N LEU A 24 14.94 -7.30 2.48
CA LEU A 24 14.64 -7.73 1.13
C LEU A 24 13.14 -7.92 0.99
N GLY A 25 12.51 -7.27 0.01
CA GLY A 25 11.06 -7.40 -0.13
C GLY A 25 10.56 -7.37 -1.55
N CYS A 26 9.44 -8.05 -1.80
CA CYS A 26 8.76 -8.01 -3.09
C CYS A 26 7.74 -6.87 -3.11
N LYS A 27 7.71 -6.09 -4.19
CA LYS A 27 6.69 -5.06 -4.38
C LYS A 27 5.44 -5.66 -5.01
N ILE A 28 4.28 -5.27 -4.48
CA ILE A 28 2.99 -5.44 -5.12
C ILE A 28 2.51 -4.04 -5.52
N GLU A 29 2.47 -3.82 -6.83
CA GLU A 29 1.85 -2.63 -7.43
C GLU A 29 0.38 -2.96 -7.68
N THR A 30 -0.49 -2.00 -7.40
CA THR A 30 -1.94 -2.12 -7.51
C THR A 30 -2.44 -1.03 -8.44
N ASP A 31 -3.45 -1.32 -9.24
CA ASP A 31 -4.01 -0.34 -10.16
C ASP A 31 -4.66 0.81 -9.38
N TYR A 32 -4.30 2.02 -9.81
CA TYR A 32 -4.21 3.21 -8.98
C TYR A 32 -5.55 3.72 -8.41
N PHE A 33 -6.67 3.48 -9.08
CA PHE A 33 -7.95 4.05 -8.67
C PHE A 33 -8.68 3.19 -7.62
N ASP A 34 -8.50 1.87 -7.67
CA ASP A 34 -9.34 0.93 -6.93
C ASP A 34 -8.95 0.81 -5.45
N VAL A 35 -7.73 1.21 -5.10
CA VAL A 35 -7.16 1.01 -3.75
C VAL A 35 -7.83 1.91 -2.72
N TRP A 36 -8.13 3.16 -3.07
CA TRP A 36 -8.79 4.10 -2.16
C TRP A 36 -10.29 3.84 -2.00
N PHE A 37 -10.90 3.17 -2.99
CA PHE A 37 -12.28 2.70 -2.92
C PHE A 37 -12.39 1.30 -2.30
N CYS A 38 -11.29 0.52 -2.30
CA CYS A 38 -11.22 -0.91 -1.99
C CYS A 38 -12.37 -1.68 -2.64
N THR A 39 -12.30 -1.85 -3.96
CA THR A 39 -13.28 -2.68 -4.69
C THR A 39 -13.11 -4.16 -4.34
N VAL A 40 -14.18 -4.95 -4.49
CA VAL A 40 -14.14 -6.39 -4.20
C VAL A 40 -13.19 -7.09 -5.17
N GLU A 41 -13.17 -6.63 -6.42
CA GLU A 41 -12.28 -7.09 -7.48
C GLU A 41 -10.80 -6.93 -7.07
N LEU A 42 -10.43 -5.76 -6.53
CA LEU A 42 -9.08 -5.51 -6.04
C LEU A 42 -8.71 -6.42 -4.86
N GLU A 43 -9.65 -6.64 -3.92
CA GLU A 43 -9.43 -7.57 -2.80
C GLU A 43 -9.12 -8.98 -3.32
N VAL A 44 -9.87 -9.46 -4.32
CA VAL A 44 -9.68 -10.79 -4.94
C VAL A 44 -8.35 -10.87 -5.69
N ASP A 45 -8.03 -9.87 -6.52
CA ASP A 45 -6.81 -9.86 -7.32
C ASP A 45 -5.56 -9.85 -6.44
N LEU A 46 -5.58 -9.11 -5.33
CA LEU A 46 -4.43 -9.02 -4.45
C LEU A 46 -4.25 -10.26 -3.58
N VAL A 47 -5.34 -10.86 -3.11
CA VAL A 47 -5.30 -12.18 -2.47
C VAL A 47 -4.76 -13.23 -3.46
N PHE A 48 -5.03 -13.11 -4.76
CA PHE A 48 -4.48 -14.01 -5.78
C PHE A 48 -2.98 -13.79 -6.04
N LEU A 49 -2.50 -12.55 -5.98
CA LEU A 49 -1.08 -12.22 -6.20
C LEU A 49 -0.19 -12.56 -4.99
N LEU A 50 -0.74 -12.51 -3.78
CA LEU A 50 -0.01 -12.66 -2.53
C LEU A 50 0.74 -14.02 -2.42
N PRO A 51 0.13 -15.20 -2.70
CA PRO A 51 0.85 -16.48 -2.69
C PRO A 51 2.07 -16.51 -3.61
N ARG A 52 1.99 -15.86 -4.78
CA ARG A 52 3.11 -15.83 -5.73
C ARG A 52 4.30 -15.04 -5.17
N GLN A 53 4.04 -13.91 -4.49
CA GLN A 53 5.12 -13.12 -3.89
C GLN A 53 5.71 -13.83 -2.67
N ILE A 54 4.87 -14.45 -1.85
CA ILE A 54 5.32 -15.23 -0.70
C ILE A 54 6.21 -16.38 -1.15
N LYS A 55 5.81 -17.13 -2.19
CA LYS A 55 6.67 -18.17 -2.76
C LYS A 55 8.01 -17.64 -3.26
N ARG A 56 8.05 -16.43 -3.81
CA ARG A 56 9.33 -15.80 -4.23
C ARG A 56 10.21 -15.46 -3.04
N LEU A 57 9.65 -14.91 -1.97
CA LEU A 57 10.36 -14.63 -0.72
C LEU A 57 10.83 -15.92 -0.05
N TRP A 58 10.02 -16.98 -0.12
CA TRP A 58 10.37 -18.30 0.37
C TRP A 58 11.60 -18.88 -0.33
N MET A 59 11.65 -18.83 -1.67
CA MET A 59 12.84 -19.28 -2.41
C MET A 59 14.11 -18.52 -1.98
N LEU A 60 13.98 -17.25 -1.57
CA LEU A 60 15.10 -16.45 -1.08
C LEU A 60 15.50 -16.87 0.33
N HIS A 61 14.51 -17.14 1.20
CA HIS A 61 14.70 -17.70 2.53
C HIS A 61 15.46 -19.03 2.47
N GLU A 62 14.96 -19.99 1.70
CA GLU A 62 15.52 -21.33 1.58
C GLU A 62 16.92 -21.32 0.94
N LYS A 63 17.05 -20.69 -0.24
CA LYS A 63 18.30 -20.76 -1.02
C LYS A 63 19.46 -19.98 -0.40
N TYR A 64 19.17 -18.88 0.30
CA TYR A 64 20.19 -17.96 0.80
C TYR A 64 20.16 -17.78 2.32
N SER A 65 19.38 -18.59 3.03
CA SER A 65 19.21 -18.53 4.49
C SER A 65 18.85 -17.13 4.99
N VAL A 66 18.04 -16.39 4.24
CA VAL A 66 17.57 -15.06 4.63
C VAL A 66 16.52 -15.22 5.73
N THR A 67 16.79 -14.68 6.91
CA THR A 67 15.88 -14.80 8.06
C THR A 67 14.57 -14.02 7.84
N SER A 68 13.46 -14.53 8.38
CA SER A 68 12.11 -14.01 8.15
C SER A 68 11.94 -12.54 8.58
N ASP A 69 12.68 -12.07 9.59
CA ASP A 69 12.74 -10.65 10.02
C ASP A 69 13.31 -9.68 8.98
N LYS A 70 14.02 -10.22 7.98
CA LYS A 70 14.59 -9.45 6.86
C LYS A 70 13.71 -9.48 5.62
N LEU A 71 12.60 -10.21 5.62
CA LEU A 71 11.72 -10.38 4.49
C LEU A 71 10.43 -9.56 4.65
N TYR A 72 10.01 -8.88 3.59
CA TYR A 72 8.78 -8.11 3.59
C TYR A 72 8.08 -8.08 2.23
N ILE A 73 6.81 -7.71 2.22
CA ILE A 73 6.07 -7.33 1.03
C ILE A 73 5.82 -5.83 1.11
N GLU A 74 6.10 -5.10 0.04
CA GLU A 74 5.78 -3.67 -0.04
C GLU A 74 4.51 -3.46 -0.83
N MET A 75 3.54 -2.81 -0.21
CA MET A 75 2.31 -2.37 -0.84
C MET A 75 2.43 -0.89 -1.16
N THR A 76 2.25 -0.53 -2.42
CA THR A 76 2.13 0.87 -2.84
C THR A 76 0.66 1.26 -2.91
N TYR A 77 0.31 2.33 -2.21
CA TYR A 77 -0.98 2.99 -2.22
C TYR A 77 -0.87 4.20 -3.14
N SER A 78 -1.84 4.34 -4.04
CA SER A 78 -1.83 5.37 -5.08
C SER A 78 -1.90 6.79 -4.53
N GLU A 79 -1.65 7.77 -5.38
CA GLU A 79 -1.70 9.18 -5.00
C GLU A 79 -3.17 9.66 -4.86
N PRO A 80 -3.53 10.39 -3.77
CA PRO A 80 -4.91 10.81 -3.52
C PRO A 80 -5.42 11.89 -4.49
N ALA A 81 -4.60 12.38 -5.42
CA ALA A 81 -5.02 13.39 -6.41
C ALA A 81 -6.22 12.93 -7.25
N GLU A 82 -6.19 11.70 -7.75
CA GLU A 82 -7.27 11.16 -8.57
C GLU A 82 -8.56 11.00 -7.77
N LEU A 83 -8.45 10.59 -6.50
CA LEU A 83 -9.56 10.50 -5.56
C LEU A 83 -10.20 11.87 -5.35
N ILE A 84 -9.39 12.88 -5.01
CA ILE A 84 -9.84 14.24 -4.74
C ILE A 84 -10.50 14.84 -5.98
N ALA A 85 -9.88 14.68 -7.16
CA ALA A 85 -10.44 15.13 -8.41
C ALA A 85 -11.78 14.45 -8.72
N SER A 86 -11.89 13.13 -8.51
CA SER A 86 -13.14 12.38 -8.70
C SER A 86 -14.26 12.81 -7.75
N LEU A 87 -13.95 12.99 -6.46
CA LEU A 87 -14.91 13.47 -5.45
C LEU A 87 -15.40 14.87 -5.79
N ALA A 88 -14.49 15.76 -6.19
CA ALA A 88 -14.86 17.09 -6.63
C ALA A 88 -15.72 17.07 -7.91
N CYS A 89 -15.39 16.22 -8.89
CA CYS A 89 -16.16 16.07 -10.13
C CYS A 89 -17.57 15.49 -9.90
N THR A 90 -17.77 14.79 -8.79
CA THR A 90 -19.06 14.18 -8.41
C THR A 90 -19.79 14.94 -7.31
N SER A 91 -19.21 16.05 -6.83
CA SER A 91 -19.70 16.83 -5.70
C SER A 91 -21.16 17.23 -5.87
N ARG A 92 -21.97 16.95 -4.84
CA ARG A 92 -23.37 17.38 -4.81
C ARG A 92 -23.47 18.90 -4.68
N THR A 93 -22.53 19.51 -3.95
CA THR A 93 -22.43 20.96 -3.73
C THR A 93 -22.16 21.71 -5.03
N ILE A 94 -21.29 21.19 -5.91
CA ILE A 94 -21.06 21.80 -7.22
C ILE A 94 -22.23 21.52 -8.17
N ARG A 95 -22.80 20.31 -8.16
CA ARG A 95 -23.95 19.97 -9.02
C ARG A 95 -25.17 20.86 -8.75
N SER A 96 -25.36 21.31 -7.51
CA SER A 96 -26.47 22.18 -7.14
C SER A 96 -26.23 23.67 -7.42
N SER A 97 -25.00 24.10 -7.70
CA SER A 97 -24.62 25.52 -7.75
C SER A 97 -24.61 26.16 -9.14
N THR A 98 -24.99 25.45 -10.21
CA THR A 98 -24.91 25.88 -11.63
C THR A 98 -23.49 26.20 -12.15
N LEU A 99 -22.47 26.20 -11.28
CA LEU A 99 -21.07 26.50 -11.60
C LEU A 99 -20.31 25.25 -12.07
N THR A 100 -20.79 24.61 -13.13
CA THR A 100 -20.27 23.34 -13.64
C THR A 100 -18.86 23.42 -14.21
N HIS A 101 -18.36 24.62 -14.54
CA HIS A 101 -16.97 24.83 -14.97
C HIS A 101 -15.95 24.47 -13.87
N LEU A 102 -16.38 24.39 -12.61
CA LEU A 102 -15.57 23.96 -11.46
C LEU A 102 -15.30 22.45 -11.44
N PHE A 103 -15.98 21.66 -12.28
CA PHE A 103 -15.68 20.24 -12.47
C PHE A 103 -14.41 19.98 -13.28
N CYS A 104 -13.78 21.00 -13.86
CA CYS A 104 -12.53 20.81 -14.59
C CYS A 104 -11.44 20.28 -13.65
N THR A 105 -10.93 19.08 -13.94
CA THR A 105 -9.89 18.36 -13.19
C THR A 105 -8.61 19.18 -12.99
N ASN A 106 -8.33 20.13 -13.88
CA ASN A 106 -7.22 21.09 -13.76
C ASN A 106 -7.28 21.91 -12.46
N HIS A 107 -8.48 22.17 -11.93
CA HIS A 107 -8.65 22.83 -10.64
C HIS A 107 -8.29 21.95 -9.46
N TRP A 108 -8.02 20.66 -9.65
CA TRP A 108 -7.80 19.69 -8.56
C TRP A 108 -6.44 19.00 -8.66
N LEU A 109 -5.63 19.39 -9.64
CA LEU A 109 -4.29 18.84 -9.82
C LEU A 109 -3.38 19.22 -8.64
N HIS A 110 -2.81 18.20 -8.02
CA HIS A 110 -1.76 18.30 -7.03
C HIS A 110 -0.88 17.07 -7.16
N LYS A 111 0.41 17.22 -6.85
CA LYS A 111 1.34 16.10 -6.79
C LYS A 111 1.53 15.70 -5.33
N PHE A 112 1.10 14.50 -4.98
CA PHE A 112 1.32 13.86 -3.70
C PHE A 112 2.52 12.92 -3.78
N ASP A 113 3.12 12.70 -2.62
CA ASP A 113 4.15 11.68 -2.47
C ASP A 113 3.52 10.28 -2.47
N ILE A 114 4.29 9.33 -3.00
CA ILE A 114 3.87 7.93 -3.08
C ILE A 114 3.75 7.37 -1.66
N SER A 115 2.58 6.81 -1.35
CA SER A 115 2.31 6.21 -0.06
C SER A 115 2.63 4.72 -0.11
N THR A 116 3.45 4.21 0.82
CA THR A 116 3.82 2.79 0.86
C THR A 116 3.69 2.25 2.27
N ALA A 117 3.20 1.02 2.42
CA ALA A 117 3.22 0.30 3.68
C ALA A 117 3.86 -1.09 3.50
N LYS A 118 4.62 -1.52 4.51
CA LYS A 118 5.30 -2.81 4.52
C LYS A 118 4.50 -3.85 5.28
N ILE A 119 4.45 -5.06 4.74
CA ILE A 119 3.98 -6.28 5.41
C ILE A 119 5.23 -7.11 5.74
N SER A 120 5.64 -7.08 7.01
CA SER A 120 6.63 -8.01 7.54
C SER A 120 6.02 -9.39 7.73
N LEU A 121 6.72 -10.43 7.29
CA LEU A 121 6.25 -11.82 7.36
C LEU A 121 6.27 -12.38 8.78
N SER A 122 7.20 -11.92 9.61
CA SER A 122 7.40 -12.41 10.99
C SER A 122 6.99 -11.41 12.08
N ASN A 123 6.60 -10.19 11.71
CA ASN A 123 6.28 -9.14 12.68
C ASN A 123 5.00 -8.39 12.30
N ARG A 124 3.86 -8.94 12.73
CA ARG A 124 2.53 -8.34 12.53
C ARG A 124 2.43 -6.93 13.09
N SER A 125 3.00 -6.67 14.27
CA SER A 125 2.96 -5.35 14.91
C SER A 125 3.69 -4.30 14.09
N ALA A 126 4.85 -4.64 13.51
CA ALA A 126 5.57 -3.75 12.61
C ALA A 126 4.78 -3.46 11.33
N SER A 127 4.08 -4.47 10.78
CA SER A 127 3.21 -4.28 9.60
C SER A 127 2.04 -3.34 9.91
N THR A 128 1.36 -3.54 11.04
CA THR A 128 0.27 -2.65 11.49
C THR A 128 0.79 -1.23 11.71
N GLN A 129 1.96 -1.06 12.33
CA GLN A 129 2.55 0.25 12.54
C GLN A 129 2.89 0.93 11.20
N ALA A 130 3.51 0.21 10.26
CA ALA A 130 3.84 0.74 8.94
C ALA A 130 2.59 1.24 8.18
N MET A 131 1.46 0.54 8.33
CA MET A 131 0.19 0.98 7.76
C MET A 131 -0.34 2.26 8.44
N ASN A 132 -0.29 2.33 9.78
CA ASN A 132 -0.72 3.52 10.51
C ASN A 132 0.15 4.74 10.18
N ASP A 133 1.46 4.55 10.03
CA ASP A 133 2.40 5.59 9.63
C ASP A 133 2.08 6.10 8.21
N MET A 134 1.82 5.18 7.28
CA MET A 134 1.41 5.52 5.92
C MET A 134 0.10 6.31 5.90
N VAL A 135 -0.94 5.85 6.61
CA VAL A 135 -2.23 6.56 6.72
C VAL A 135 -2.04 7.95 7.31
N SER A 136 -1.23 8.08 8.36
CA SER A 136 -0.95 9.37 9.00
C SER A 136 -0.23 10.32 8.05
N SER A 137 0.75 9.82 7.30
CA SER A 137 1.46 10.59 6.28
C SER A 137 0.55 11.03 5.14
N ALA A 138 -0.28 10.14 4.60
CA ALA A 138 -1.23 10.47 3.55
C ALA A 138 -2.28 11.49 4.03
N GLY A 139 -2.78 11.35 5.26
CA GLY A 139 -3.68 12.32 5.88
C GLY A 139 -3.05 13.71 6.01
N ALA A 140 -1.79 13.79 6.46
CA ALA A 140 -1.06 15.05 6.54
C ALA A 140 -0.91 15.73 5.17
N GLN A 141 -0.60 14.96 4.12
CA GLN A 141 -0.51 15.50 2.77
C GLN A 141 -1.86 16.02 2.25
N ILE A 142 -2.97 15.35 2.57
CA ILE A 142 -4.33 15.80 2.21
C ILE A 142 -4.67 17.11 2.93
N ASP A 143 -4.32 17.24 4.21
CA ASP A 143 -4.55 18.47 4.97
C ASP A 143 -3.71 19.64 4.44
N GLU A 144 -2.43 19.40 4.12
CA GLU A 144 -1.57 20.40 3.48
C GLU A 144 -2.14 20.83 2.12
N TYR A 145 -2.57 19.87 1.30
CA TYR A 145 -3.25 20.14 0.04
C TYR A 145 -4.49 21.01 0.26
N ARG A 146 -5.37 20.65 1.20
CA ARG A 146 -6.59 21.42 1.49
C ARG A 146 -6.25 22.86 1.88
N VAL A 147 -5.33 23.07 2.81
CA VAL A 147 -4.91 24.41 3.26
C VAL A 147 -4.33 25.23 2.11
N SER A 148 -3.44 24.64 1.33
CA SER A 148 -2.86 25.27 0.14
C SER A 148 -3.95 25.64 -0.85
N LYS A 149 -4.88 24.71 -1.11
CA LYS A 149 -5.93 24.88 -2.10
C LYS A 149 -6.91 25.96 -1.73
N MET A 150 -7.38 25.99 -0.49
CA MET A 150 -8.26 27.07 -0.01
C MET A 150 -7.61 28.44 -0.19
N ARG A 151 -6.28 28.56 0.02
CA ARG A 151 -5.56 29.82 -0.21
C ARG A 151 -5.54 30.21 -1.70
N ASP A 152 -5.33 29.25 -2.59
CA ASP A 152 -5.33 29.49 -4.04
C ASP A 152 -6.71 29.88 -4.56
N LEU A 153 -7.76 29.23 -4.06
CA LEU A 153 -9.15 29.52 -4.42
C LEU A 153 -9.55 30.94 -4.03
N ARG A 154 -9.20 31.38 -2.83
CA ARG A 154 -9.44 32.76 -2.36
C ARG A 154 -8.74 33.82 -3.20
N ARG A 155 -7.64 33.46 -3.88
CA ARG A 155 -6.87 34.38 -4.74
C ARG A 155 -7.37 34.42 -6.17
N ASN A 156 -7.84 33.28 -6.69
CA ASN A 156 -8.05 33.08 -8.12
C ASN A 156 -9.52 32.90 -8.52
N CYS A 157 -10.41 32.66 -7.57
CA CYS A 157 -11.84 32.47 -7.81
C CYS A 157 -12.66 33.65 -7.27
N THR A 158 -13.90 33.77 -7.73
CA THR A 158 -14.86 34.70 -7.13
C THR A 158 -15.18 34.28 -5.68
N PRO A 159 -15.62 35.20 -4.81
CA PRO A 159 -15.99 34.85 -3.44
C PRO A 159 -17.04 33.72 -3.34
N ALA A 160 -18.01 33.70 -4.25
CA ALA A 160 -19.04 32.65 -4.29
C ALA A 160 -18.46 31.27 -4.64
N GLU A 161 -17.56 31.21 -5.64
CA GLU A 161 -16.86 29.99 -6.03
C GLU A 161 -15.94 29.50 -4.92
N SER A 162 -15.20 30.41 -4.27
CA SER A 162 -14.31 30.07 -3.15
C SER A 162 -15.07 29.42 -2.00
N ILE A 163 -16.23 29.96 -1.61
CA ILE A 163 -17.07 29.40 -0.54
C ILE A 163 -17.54 27.98 -0.90
N LEU A 164 -18.00 27.77 -2.14
CA LEU A 164 -18.47 26.48 -2.59
C LEU A 164 -17.35 25.44 -2.62
N LEU A 165 -16.17 25.80 -3.14
CA LEU A 165 -15.04 24.89 -3.24
C LEU A 165 -14.41 24.60 -1.87
N GLU A 166 -14.42 25.57 -0.95
CA GLU A 166 -14.06 25.35 0.46
C GLU A 166 -15.01 24.35 1.12
N SER A 167 -16.33 24.44 0.85
CA SER A 167 -17.31 23.46 1.33
C SER A 167 -17.04 22.07 0.76
N VAL A 168 -16.71 21.93 -0.53
CA VAL A 168 -16.33 20.62 -1.09
C VAL A 168 -15.11 20.02 -0.39
N LEU A 169 -14.06 20.82 -0.16
CA LEU A 169 -12.84 20.35 0.52
C LEU A 169 -13.10 19.93 1.98
N ASN A 170 -13.98 20.63 2.68
CA ASN A 170 -14.20 20.43 4.11
C ASN A 170 -15.34 19.47 4.44
N ASP A 171 -16.38 19.44 3.62
CA ASP A 171 -17.64 18.73 3.91
C ASP A 171 -17.77 17.45 3.07
N GLU A 172 -17.04 17.33 1.96
CA GLU A 172 -17.07 16.14 1.10
C GLU A 172 -15.73 15.40 1.11
N VAL A 173 -14.62 16.07 0.77
CA VAL A 173 -13.30 15.42 0.63
C VAL A 173 -12.76 14.91 1.97
N ALA A 174 -12.66 15.77 2.99
CA ALA A 174 -12.10 15.38 4.28
C ALA A 174 -12.94 14.29 4.98
N PRO A 175 -14.28 14.39 5.05
CA PRO A 175 -15.08 13.33 5.65
C PRO A 175 -15.03 12.03 4.86
N PHE A 176 -14.93 12.08 3.52
CA PHE A 176 -14.76 10.87 2.73
C PHE A 176 -13.44 10.16 3.05
N TRP A 177 -12.35 10.91 3.16
CA TRP A 177 -11.05 10.38 3.57
C TRP A 177 -11.14 9.66 4.93
N ASP A 178 -11.54 10.41 5.97
CA ASP A 178 -11.51 9.92 7.36
C ASP A 178 -12.53 8.79 7.61
N GLN A 179 -13.73 8.89 7.03
CA GLN A 179 -14.84 8.01 7.36
C GLN A 179 -14.99 6.82 6.39
N ARG A 180 -14.43 6.91 5.18
CA ARG A 180 -14.56 5.87 4.15
C ARG A 180 -13.22 5.26 3.77
N CYS A 181 -12.26 6.07 3.33
CA CYS A 181 -10.98 5.56 2.82
C CYS A 181 -10.15 4.90 3.92
N VAL A 182 -9.87 5.62 5.01
CA VAL A 182 -8.98 5.13 6.07
C VAL A 182 -9.47 3.81 6.68
N PRO A 183 -10.74 3.65 7.10
CA PRO A 183 -11.20 2.39 7.68
C PRO A 183 -11.14 1.21 6.71
N ARG A 184 -11.45 1.45 5.42
CA ARG A 184 -11.41 0.41 4.39
C ARG A 184 -9.99 -0.07 4.14
N LEU A 185 -9.06 0.88 4.02
CA LEU A 185 -7.65 0.57 3.82
C LEU A 185 -7.03 -0.17 4.98
N LEU A 186 -7.31 0.26 6.21
CA LEU A 186 -6.84 -0.45 7.40
C LEU A 186 -7.36 -1.89 7.42
N ARG A 187 -8.65 -2.09 7.14
CA ARG A 187 -9.25 -3.43 7.05
C ARG A 187 -8.58 -4.27 5.96
N PHE A 188 -8.48 -3.70 4.76
CA PHE A 188 -7.88 -4.37 3.59
C PHE A 188 -6.43 -4.78 3.86
N HIS A 189 -5.60 -3.86 4.35
CA HIS A 189 -4.20 -4.15 4.66
C HIS A 189 -4.07 -5.16 5.81
N THR A 190 -4.95 -5.11 6.81
CA THR A 190 -5.00 -6.12 7.88
C THR A 190 -5.27 -7.51 7.31
N THR A 191 -6.23 -7.64 6.38
CA THR A 191 -6.47 -8.91 5.69
C THR A 191 -5.22 -9.41 4.95
N LEU A 192 -4.52 -8.54 4.23
CA LEU A 192 -3.27 -8.92 3.57
C LEU A 192 -2.17 -9.34 4.55
N ILE A 193 -2.03 -8.65 5.69
CA ILE A 193 -1.09 -9.04 6.75
C ILE A 193 -1.41 -10.44 7.24
N ASP A 194 -2.68 -10.71 7.54
CA ASP A 194 -3.13 -11.97 8.12
C ASP A 194 -2.94 -13.12 7.13
N THR A 195 -3.39 -12.94 5.88
CA THR A 195 -3.18 -13.95 4.82
C THR A 195 -1.70 -14.17 4.54
N ALA A 196 -0.87 -13.11 4.57
CA ALA A 196 0.56 -13.27 4.33
C ALA A 196 1.25 -14.06 5.45
N ALA A 197 0.89 -13.78 6.70
CA ALA A 197 1.41 -14.49 7.86
C ALA A 197 0.99 -15.97 7.84
N GLU A 198 -0.28 -16.25 7.56
CA GLU A 198 -0.80 -17.63 7.46
C GLU A 198 -0.08 -18.44 6.38
N LEU A 199 0.07 -17.87 5.18
CA LEU A 199 0.78 -18.52 4.08
C LEU A 199 2.26 -18.75 4.42
N TRP A 200 2.91 -17.80 5.09
CA TRP A 200 4.31 -17.94 5.50
C TRP A 200 4.49 -19.05 6.53
N VAL A 201 3.67 -19.06 7.59
CA VAL A 201 3.70 -20.09 8.64
C VAL A 201 3.48 -21.49 8.04
N ALA A 202 2.52 -21.63 7.13
CA ALA A 202 2.27 -22.90 6.45
C ALA A 202 3.50 -23.40 5.66
N MET A 203 4.28 -22.50 5.05
CA MET A 203 5.52 -22.87 4.37
C MET A 203 6.63 -23.25 5.37
N GLU A 204 6.78 -22.53 6.48
CA GLU A 204 7.74 -22.87 7.54
C GLU A 204 7.43 -24.25 8.14
N GLU A 205 6.16 -24.57 8.39
CA GLU A 205 5.74 -25.88 8.89
C GLU A 205 6.06 -27.01 7.91
N GLN A 206 5.74 -26.84 6.62
CA GLN A 206 6.04 -27.84 5.58
C GLN A 206 7.55 -28.08 5.46
N TYR A 207 8.34 -27.01 5.47
CA TYR A 207 9.80 -27.09 5.37
C TYR A 207 10.43 -27.83 6.55
N ASN A 208 9.99 -27.52 7.77
CA ASN A 208 10.47 -28.20 8.99
C ASN A 208 10.15 -29.70 8.96
N VAL A 209 8.97 -30.08 8.47
CA VAL A 209 8.58 -31.49 8.30
C VAL A 209 9.46 -32.19 7.27
N HIS A 210 9.72 -31.57 6.11
CA HIS A 210 10.60 -32.16 5.09
C HIS A 210 12.01 -32.40 5.62
N HIS A 211 12.59 -31.45 6.35
CA HIS A 211 13.93 -31.62 6.92
C HIS A 211 14.00 -32.61 8.08
N LEU A 212 12.91 -32.83 8.81
CA LEU A 212 12.84 -33.95 9.76
C LEU A 212 12.97 -35.30 9.05
N PHE A 213 12.39 -35.44 7.87
CA PHE A 213 12.54 -36.65 7.05
C PHE A 213 13.94 -36.77 6.44
N ASP A 214 14.53 -35.68 5.93
CA ASP A 214 15.93 -35.70 5.46
C ASP A 214 16.90 -36.14 6.56
N LEU A 215 16.69 -35.65 7.79
CA LEU A 215 17.50 -36.04 8.94
C LEU A 215 17.32 -37.53 9.27
N ALA A 216 16.08 -38.03 9.22
CA ALA A 216 15.78 -39.43 9.46
C ALA A 216 16.34 -40.35 8.36
N GLU A 217 16.29 -39.94 7.09
CA GLU A 217 16.90 -40.66 5.96
C GLU A 217 18.44 -40.68 6.09
N SER A 218 19.06 -39.57 6.51
CA SER A 218 20.50 -39.52 6.76
C SER A 218 20.97 -40.45 7.89
N TRP A 219 20.07 -40.84 8.80
CA TRP A 219 20.36 -41.83 9.85
C TRP A 219 20.22 -43.27 9.38
N LEU A 220 19.48 -43.50 8.28
CA LEU A 220 19.35 -44.82 7.66
C LEU A 220 20.57 -45.17 6.79
N ASP A 221 21.27 -44.18 6.25
CA ASP A 221 22.51 -44.34 5.45
C ASP A 221 23.78 -44.59 6.30
N VAL A 222 23.69 -44.58 7.64
CA VAL A 222 24.82 -44.79 8.56
C VAL A 222 24.85 -46.23 9.12
N ASN A 223 24.00 -47.14 8.61
CA ASN A 223 24.03 -48.59 8.91
C ASN A 223 24.44 -49.41 7.68
#